data_AF-U2C2J6-F1
#
_entry.id   AF-U2C2J6-F1
#
_cell.length_a   1.000
_cell.length_b   1.000
_cell.length_c   1.000
_cell.angle_alpha   90.00
_cell.angle_beta   90.00
_cell.angle_gamma   90.00
#
_symmetry.space_group_name_H-M   'P 1'
#
loop_
_entity.id
_entity.type
_entity.pdbx_description
1 polymer ?
#
loop_
_entity_poly.entity_id
_entity_poly.type
_entity_poly.pdbx_seq_one_letter_code
_entity_poly.pdbx_strand_id
1 'polypeptide(L)' 'MSIKISTKMRISLREDIKEEVKKNHVGKLSTELNVTPKAIYGWLYRDSDMLTHYSTLLALKKLLKKPINDLINIERC' A
#
# COMPACT_ATOMS: atom_id res chain seq x y z
N MET A 1 -26.51 21.03 -18.59
CA MET A 1 -25.24 20.57 -19.19
C MET A 1 -24.35 20.11 -18.05
N SER A 2 -24.22 18.80 -17.83
CA SER A 2 -23.56 18.25 -16.65
C SER A 2 -22.09 17.99 -16.95
N ILE A 3 -21.20 18.78 -16.36
CA ILE A 3 -19.76 18.51 -16.40
C ILE A 3 -19.47 17.50 -15.28
N LYS A 4 -19.40 16.21 -15.62
CA LYS A 4 -18.80 15.21 -14.72
C LYS A 4 -17.29 15.41 -14.75
N ILE A 5 -16.77 16.19 -13.80
CA ILE A 5 -15.34 16.25 -13.53
C ILE A 5 -14.99 14.89 -12.90
N SER A 6 -14.45 13.97 -13.68
CA SER A 6 -13.81 12.77 -13.12
C SER A 6 -12.51 13.21 -12.46
N THR A 7 -12.58 13.64 -11.20
CA THR A 7 -11.38 13.89 -10.38
C THR A 7 -10.61 12.58 -10.27
N LYS A 8 -9.43 12.52 -10.89
CA LYS A 8 -8.60 11.33 -10.87
C LYS A 8 -8.01 11.24 -9.47
N MET A 9 -8.40 10.24 -8.70
CA MET A 9 -7.90 10.05 -7.34
C MET A 9 -6.68 9.13 -7.39
N ARG A 10 -5.54 9.58 -6.88
CA ARG A 10 -4.33 8.76 -6.74
C ARG A 10 -4.22 8.31 -5.29
N ILE A 11 -4.11 6.99 -5.11
CA ILE A 11 -3.88 6.38 -3.80
C ILE A 11 -2.49 5.76 -3.82
N SER A 12 -1.64 6.14 -2.87
CA SER A 12 -0.29 5.60 -2.72
C SER A 12 -0.04 5.20 -1.27
N LEU A 13 0.88 4.28 -1.03
CA LEU A 13 1.32 3.96 0.32
C LEU A 13 2.24 5.09 0.82
N ARG A 14 2.10 5.51 2.07
CA ARG A 14 2.97 6.54 2.65
C ARG A 14 4.42 6.06 2.70
N GLU A 15 5.35 6.98 2.51
CA GLU A 15 6.78 6.66 2.38
C GLU A 15 7.38 6.09 3.67
N ASP A 16 6.96 6.61 4.83
CA ASP A 16 7.34 6.08 6.15
C ASP A 16 6.88 4.62 6.32
N ILE A 17 5.70 4.29 5.81
CA ILE A 17 5.16 2.93 5.84
C ILE A 17 5.92 2.01 4.88
N LYS A 18 6.28 2.47 3.68
CA LYS A 18 7.12 1.69 2.75
C LYS A 18 8.46 1.34 3.39
N GLU A 19 9.11 2.31 4.02
CA GLU A 19 10.40 2.10 4.69
C GLU A 19 10.29 1.19 5.92
N GLU A 20 9.24 1.34 6.72
CA GLU A 20 8.94 0.45 7.86
C GLU A 20 8.74 -1.00 7.38
N VAL A 21 7.95 -1.20 6.32
CA VAL A 21 7.71 -2.53 5.75
C VAL A 21 9.00 -3.14 5.21
N LYS A 22 9.75 -2.37 4.42
CA LYS A 22 11.01 -2.79 3.80
C LYS A 22 12.03 -3.27 4.83
N LYS A 23 12.14 -2.59 5.97
CA LYS A 23 13.11 -2.90 7.02
C LYS A 23 12.68 -4.06 7.90
N ASN A 24 11.40 -4.11 8.30
CA ASN A 24 10.98 -4.94 9.43
C ASN A 24 9.90 -5.97 9.11
N HIS A 25 9.15 -5.81 8.00
CA HIS A 25 7.91 -6.58 7.80
C HIS A 25 7.79 -7.33 6.47
N VAL A 26 8.78 -7.26 5.56
CA VAL A 26 8.74 -7.97 4.26
C VAL A 26 8.39 -9.45 4.42
N GLY A 27 9.06 -10.17 5.33
CA GLY A 27 8.80 -11.59 5.54
C GLY A 27 7.37 -11.86 6.02
N LYS A 28 6.91 -11.14 7.05
CA LYS A 28 5.56 -11.32 7.60
C LYS A 28 4.47 -10.97 6.58
N LEU A 29 4.67 -9.88 5.82
CA LEU A 29 3.75 -9.47 4.77
C LEU A 29 3.69 -10.49 3.64
N SER A 30 4.84 -11.06 3.25
CA SER A 30 4.90 -12.12 2.24
C SER A 30 4.14 -13.37 2.66
N THR A 31 4.23 -13.76 3.95
CA THR A 31 3.47 -14.88 4.51
C THR A 31 1.96 -14.60 4.53
N GLU A 32 1.53 -13.44 5.03
CA GLU A 32 0.10 -13.08 5.11
C GLU A 32 -0.55 -13.01 3.73
N LEU A 33 0.20 -12.58 2.71
CA LEU A 33 -0.30 -12.45 1.33
C LEU A 33 -0.03 -13.68 0.45
N ASN A 34 0.62 -14.73 0.99
CA ASN A 34 1.04 -15.92 0.25
C ASN A 34 1.82 -15.59 -1.04
N VAL A 35 2.81 -14.68 -0.93
CA VAL A 35 3.70 -14.29 -2.02
C VAL A 35 5.16 -14.42 -1.58
N THR A 36 6.10 -14.29 -2.52
CA THR A 36 7.53 -14.30 -2.17
C THR A 36 7.97 -12.96 -1.57
N PRO A 37 8.96 -12.93 -0.65
CA PRO A 37 9.60 -11.70 -0.21
C PRO A 37 10.10 -10.82 -1.38
N LYS A 38 10.59 -11.46 -2.46
CA LYS A 38 11.04 -10.79 -3.69
C LYS A 38 9.90 -10.02 -4.37
N ALA A 39 8.67 -10.55 -4.35
CA ALA A 39 7.51 -9.85 -4.88
C ALA A 39 7.24 -8.56 -4.07
N ILE A 40 7.27 -8.64 -2.73
CA ILE A 40 7.10 -7.47 -1.86
C ILE A 40 8.15 -6.40 -2.14
N TYR A 41 9.44 -6.77 -2.22
CA TYR A 41 10.50 -5.83 -2.60
C TYR A 41 10.25 -5.22 -3.98
N GLY A 42 9.80 -6.03 -4.95
CA GLY A 42 9.45 -5.56 -6.29
C GLY A 42 8.26 -4.61 -6.33
N TRP A 43 7.32 -4.73 -5.38
CA TRP A 43 6.21 -3.79 -5.22
C TRP A 43 6.68 -2.47 -4.60
N LEU A 44 7.48 -2.55 -3.53
CA LEU A 44 8.06 -1.39 -2.86
C LEU A 44 8.95 -0.57 -3.79
N TYR A 45 9.83 -1.22 -4.57
CA TYR A 45 10.76 -0.54 -5.47
C TYR A 45 10.06 0.18 -6.63
N ARG A 46 8.94 -0.37 -7.13
CA ARG A 46 8.23 0.16 -8.31
C ARG A 46 7.02 1.03 -7.98
N ASP A 47 6.80 1.30 -6.69
CA ASP A 47 5.57 1.94 -6.21
C ASP A 47 4.30 1.29 -6.80
N SER A 48 4.25 -0.04 -6.74
CA SER A 48 3.20 -0.82 -7.40
C SER A 48 1.83 -0.59 -6.75
N ASP A 49 0.77 -0.56 -7.58
CA ASP A 49 -0.63 -0.57 -7.12
C ASP A 49 -0.96 -1.73 -6.18
N MET A 50 -0.17 -2.81 -6.20
CA MET A 50 -0.29 -3.91 -5.24
C MET A 50 -0.11 -3.46 -3.79
N LEU A 51 0.61 -2.36 -3.53
CA LEU A 51 0.79 -1.80 -2.18
C LEU A 51 -0.49 -1.19 -1.62
N THR A 52 -1.40 -0.73 -2.49
CA THR A 52 -2.67 -0.11 -2.12
C THR A 52 -3.87 -1.00 -2.45
N HIS A 53 -3.63 -2.21 -2.97
CA HIS A 53 -4.66 -3.22 -3.12
C HIS A 53 -5.27 -3.58 -1.75
N TYR A 54 -6.58 -3.80 -1.71
CA TYR A 54 -7.33 -3.96 -0.46
C TYR A 54 -6.78 -5.06 0.45
N SER A 55 -6.41 -6.23 -0.12
CA SER A 55 -5.79 -7.33 0.63
C SER A 55 -4.46 -6.93 1.29
N THR A 56 -3.63 -6.18 0.58
CA THR A 56 -2.36 -5.65 1.10
C THR A 56 -2.60 -4.64 2.22
N LEU A 57 -3.57 -3.73 2.05
CA LEU A 57 -3.93 -2.76 3.08
C LEU A 57 -4.48 -3.43 4.35
N LEU A 58 -5.27 -4.50 4.21
CA LEU A 58 -5.72 -5.29 5.36
C LEU A 58 -4.57 -5.99 6.07
N ALA A 59 -3.63 -6.58 5.33
CA ALA A 59 -2.44 -7.20 5.90
C ALA A 59 -1.58 -6.18 6.66
N LEU A 60 -1.34 -5.01 6.06
CA LEU A 60 -0.59 -3.91 6.68
C LEU A 60 -1.29 -3.35 7.92
N LYS A 61 -2.62 -3.18 7.88
CA LYS A 61 -3.42 -2.78 9.05
C LYS A 61 -3.19 -3.73 10.23
N LYS A 62 -3.23 -5.04 9.99
CA LYS A 62 -2.98 -6.06 11.02
C LYS A 62 -1.53 -6.01 11.54
N LEU A 63 -0.56 -5.92 10.62
CA LEU A 63 0.87 -5.97 10.94
C LEU A 63 1.34 -4.75 11.72
N LEU A 64 0.92 -3.56 11.30
CA LEU A 64 1.36 -2.29 11.86
C LEU A 64 0.43 -1.78 12.97
N LYS A 65 -0.72 -2.42 13.17
CA LYS A 65 -1.77 -2.00 14.10
C LYS A 65 -2.21 -0.54 13.90
N LYS A 66 -2.21 -0.10 12.64
CA LYS A 66 -2.60 1.26 12.21
C LYS A 66 -3.88 1.18 11.34
N PRO A 67 -4.80 2.14 11.43
CA PRO A 67 -5.95 2.21 10.53
C PRO A 67 -5.47 2.48 9.09
N ILE A 68 -6.25 2.04 8.08
CA ILE A 68 -5.86 2.15 6.66
C ILE A 68 -5.58 3.61 6.25
N ASN A 69 -6.32 4.57 6.80
CA ASN A 69 -6.13 6.00 6.51
C ASN A 69 -4.74 6.51 6.92
N ASP A 70 -4.09 5.87 7.89
CA ASP A 70 -2.74 6.22 8.34
C ASP A 70 -1.65 5.52 7.50
N LEU A 71 -2.06 4.60 6.61
CA LEU A 71 -1.17 3.85 5.73
C LEU A 71 -0.99 4.50 4.35
N ILE A 72 -2.00 5.24 3.90
CA ILE A 72 -2.09 5.72 2.51
C ILE A 72 -2.11 7.25 2.41
N ASN A 73 -1.66 7.76 1.28
CA ASN A 73 -1.96 9.10 0.82
C ASN A 73 -3.08 9.05 -0.21
N ILE A 74 -3.94 10.06 -0.18
CA ILE A 74 -5.01 10.25 -1.17
C ILE A 74 -4.83 11.64 -1.78
N GLU A 75 -4.44 11.68 -3.05
CA GLU A 75 -4.30 12.91 -3.82
C GLU A 75 -5.48 13.03 -4.79
N ARG A 76 -6.10 14.21 -4.82
CA ARG A 76 -7.11 14.56 -5.83
C ARG A 76 -6.41 15.32 -6.95
N CYS A 77 -6.41 14.74 -8.16
CA CYS A 77 -5.92 15.38 -9.38
C CYS A 77 -7.06 16.07 -10.14
#